data_AF-A0AAW0VZF1-F1
#
_entry.id   AF-A0AAW0VZF1-F1
#
_cell.length_a   1.000
_cell.length_b   1.000
_cell.length_c   1.000
_cell.angle_alpha   90.00
_cell.angle_beta   90.00
_cell.angle_gamma   90.00
#
_symmetry.space_group_name_H-M   'P 1'
#
loop_
_entity.id
_entity.type
_entity.pdbx_description
1 polymer ?
#
loop_
_entity_poly.entity_id
_entity_poly.type
_entity_poly.pdbx_seq_one_letter_code
_entity_poly.pdbx_strand_id
1 'polypeptide(L)'
;GALKERYMNLKEFRFSISHSARKPTKGIPRSLRSPSSSNLLSYSRSSSLNDIPNRYGKRHRDDTRYDQTHWPVCTKRLSCKHCNTKNKRTYSSFSCSFCKVNLCLNSMRNCFLEFHKEQDA
;
A
#
# COMPACT_ATOMS: atom_id res chain seq x y z
N GLY A 1 31.14 24.15 26.93
CA GLY A 1 29.68 24.09 26.77
C GLY A 1 29.28 24.86 25.54
N ALA A 2 28.56 24.23 24.60
CA ALA A 2 27.70 24.84 23.57
C ALA A 2 27.33 23.78 22.51
N LEU A 3 26.36 22.92 22.79
CA LEU A 3 25.57 22.25 21.75
C LEU A 3 24.12 22.59 22.02
N LYS A 4 23.74 23.84 21.69
CA LYS A 4 22.34 24.24 21.67
C LYS A 4 21.77 23.69 20.37
N GLU A 5 21.27 22.45 20.41
CA GLU A 5 20.46 21.87 19.34
C GLU A 5 19.35 22.88 18.98
N ARG A 6 19.44 23.45 17.79
CA ARG A 6 18.42 24.36 17.26
C ARG A 6 17.27 23.51 16.74
N TYR A 7 16.47 22.97 17.66
CA TYR A 7 15.18 22.42 17.31
C TYR A 7 14.32 23.56 16.76
N MET A 8 14.05 23.52 15.47
CA MET A 8 13.09 24.43 14.85
C MET A 8 11.69 24.07 15.32
N ASN A 9 10.88 25.08 15.60
CA ASN A 9 9.47 24.83 15.90
C ASN A 9 8.77 24.24 14.65
N LEU A 10 7.74 23.43 14.85
CA LEU A 10 6.91 22.84 13.79
C LEU A 10 6.50 23.85 12.70
N LYS A 11 6.24 25.11 13.05
CA LYS A 11 5.93 26.17 12.09
C LYS A 11 7.11 26.50 11.17
N GLU A 12 8.31 26.64 11.72
CA GLU A 12 9.55 26.91 10.99
C GLU A 12 9.94 25.72 10.11
N PHE A 13 9.76 24.51 10.64
CA PHE A 13 9.97 23.27 9.87
C PHE A 13 9.04 23.22 8.65
N ARG A 14 7.73 23.41 8.84
CA ARG A 14 6.75 23.42 7.73
C ARG A 14 7.07 24.50 6.70
N PHE A 15 7.52 25.67 7.15
CA PHE A 15 7.94 26.75 6.28
C PHE A 15 9.19 26.38 5.45
N SER A 16 10.21 25.79 6.09
CA SER A 16 11.43 25.31 5.43
C SER A 16 11.16 24.28 4.33
N ILE A 17 10.31 23.30 4.62
CA ILE A 17 9.88 22.28 3.65
C ILE A 17 9.17 22.94 2.46
N SER A 18 8.22 23.83 2.74
CA SER A 18 7.45 24.53 1.70
C SER A 18 8.34 25.39 0.80
N HIS A 19 9.31 26.09 1.39
CA HIS A 19 10.21 26.96 0.65
C HIS A 19 11.19 26.15 -0.21
N SER A 20 11.67 25.01 0.29
CA SER A 20 12.57 24.11 -0.43
C SER A 20 11.87 23.45 -1.63
N ALA A 21 10.61 23.04 -1.47
CA ALA A 21 9.81 22.45 -2.55
C ALA A 21 9.51 23.43 -3.70
N ARG A 22 9.55 24.74 -3.44
CA ARG A 22 9.25 25.79 -4.44
C ARG A 22 10.45 26.21 -5.28
N LYS A 23 11.66 25.69 -5.03
CA LYS A 23 12.81 26.05 -5.86
C LYS A 23 12.53 25.58 -7.29
N PRO A 24 12.35 26.51 -8.26
CA PRO A 24 12.16 26.11 -9.64
C PRO A 24 13.45 25.42 -10.09
N THR A 25 13.38 24.13 -10.39
CA THR A 25 14.42 23.45 -11.14
C THR A 25 14.52 24.20 -12.47
N LYS A 26 15.63 24.91 -12.68
CA LYS A 26 15.93 25.53 -13.98
C LYS A 26 16.01 24.37 -14.97
N GLY A 27 14.94 24.17 -15.76
CA GLY A 27 14.92 23.17 -16.84
C GLY A 27 13.70 22.24 -16.93
N ILE A 28 12.72 22.26 -16.02
CA ILE A 28 11.53 21.41 -16.20
C ILE A 28 10.40 22.19 -16.89
N PRO A 29 9.96 21.81 -18.10
CA PRO A 29 8.85 22.46 -18.76
C PRO A 29 7.57 22.32 -17.94
N ARG A 30 6.76 23.39 -17.89
CA ARG A 30 5.52 23.54 -17.10
C ARG A 30 4.36 22.57 -17.47
N SER A 31 4.64 21.51 -18.23
CA SER A 31 3.65 20.52 -18.71
C SER A 31 3.60 19.25 -17.83
N LEU A 32 3.68 19.39 -16.52
CA LEU A 32 3.45 18.30 -15.56
C LEU A 32 2.44 18.75 -14.49
N ARG A 33 1.40 19.48 -14.91
CA ARG A 33 0.14 19.50 -14.14
C ARG A 33 -0.46 18.11 -14.25
N SER A 34 -0.78 17.52 -13.10
CA SER A 34 -1.49 16.26 -12.95
C SER A 34 -2.70 16.18 -13.90
N PRO A 35 -3.02 15.00 -14.47
CA PRO A 35 -4.24 14.87 -15.25
C PRO A 35 -5.44 15.13 -14.34
N SER A 36 -6.21 16.15 -14.67
CA SER A 36 -7.51 16.39 -14.05
C SER A 36 -8.42 15.19 -14.37
N SER A 37 -9.03 14.60 -13.36
CA SER A 37 -9.93 13.46 -13.47
C SER A 37 -11.28 13.87 -14.06
N SER A 38 -11.31 14.18 -15.35
CA SER A 38 -12.53 14.44 -16.11
C SER A 38 -12.24 14.22 -17.59
N ASN A 39 -12.61 13.04 -18.10
CA ASN A 39 -13.39 12.88 -19.34
C ASN A 39 -13.55 11.38 -19.66
N LEU A 40 -14.80 10.93 -19.58
CA LEU A 40 -15.28 9.65 -20.07
C LEU A 40 -15.34 9.68 -21.61
N LEU A 41 -14.89 8.58 -22.21
CA LEU A 41 -15.22 8.02 -23.53
C LEU A 41 -15.09 8.91 -24.80
N SER A 42 -14.18 8.52 -25.70
CA SER A 42 -14.40 8.63 -27.15
C SER A 42 -13.53 7.63 -27.93
N TYR A 43 -14.19 6.53 -28.33
CA TYR A 43 -14.16 5.90 -29.65
C TYR A 43 -12.88 5.96 -30.53
N SER A 44 -12.24 4.79 -30.63
CA SER A 44 -11.60 4.15 -31.80
C SER A 44 -10.90 5.01 -32.87
N ARG A 45 -9.57 4.83 -33.00
CA ARG A 45 -8.87 4.80 -34.30
C ARG A 45 -7.57 3.98 -34.19
N SER A 46 -7.52 2.89 -34.96
CA SER A 46 -6.40 1.98 -35.11
C SER A 46 -5.26 2.65 -35.90
N SER A 47 -4.03 2.68 -35.37
CA SER A 47 -2.80 2.89 -36.16
C SER A 47 -1.59 2.34 -35.41
N SER A 48 -1.03 1.23 -35.92
CA SER A 48 0.31 0.66 -35.73
C SER A 48 1.14 1.08 -34.49
N LEU A 49 1.20 0.21 -33.46
CA LEU A 49 2.00 0.37 -32.23
C LEU A 49 3.36 -0.34 -32.28
N ASN A 50 4.16 -0.18 -33.34
CA ASN A 50 5.46 -0.84 -33.42
C ASN A 50 6.69 0.07 -33.33
N ASP A 51 6.54 1.40 -33.29
CA ASP A 51 7.71 2.33 -33.32
C ASP A 51 7.76 3.30 -32.14
N ILE A 52 7.54 2.81 -30.90
CA ILE A 52 7.90 3.58 -29.70
C ILE A 52 9.20 2.99 -29.14
N PRO A 53 10.36 3.64 -29.32
CA PRO A 53 11.60 3.17 -28.72
C PRO A 53 11.42 3.13 -27.20
N ASN A 54 11.56 1.92 -26.65
CA ASN A 54 11.37 1.63 -25.23
C ASN A 54 12.41 2.40 -24.39
N ARG A 55 12.04 3.61 -23.95
CA ARG A 55 12.84 4.43 -23.03
C ARG A 55 12.80 3.92 -21.58
N TYR A 56 12.22 2.74 -21.31
CA TYR A 56 12.36 2.14 -19.99
C TYR A 56 13.75 1.51 -19.90
N GLY A 57 14.68 2.27 -19.33
CA GLY A 57 15.92 1.71 -18.77
C GLY A 57 15.61 0.52 -17.86
N LYS A 58 16.64 -0.30 -17.58
CA LYS A 58 16.61 -1.48 -16.70
C LYS A 58 15.58 -1.29 -15.59
N ARG A 59 14.40 -1.91 -15.75
CA ARG A 59 13.40 -1.91 -14.68
C ARG A 59 14.09 -2.57 -13.49
N HIS A 60 14.25 -1.83 -12.40
CA HIS A 60 14.62 -2.46 -11.13
C HIS A 60 13.63 -3.61 -10.91
N ARG A 61 14.14 -4.79 -10.53
CA ARG A 61 13.24 -5.87 -10.10
C ARG A 61 12.43 -5.30 -8.94
N ASP A 62 11.14 -5.12 -9.20
CA ASP A 62 10.17 -4.62 -8.24
C ASP A 62 9.89 -5.80 -7.29
N ASP A 63 10.79 -6.05 -6.34
CA ASP A 63 10.67 -7.14 -5.35
C ASP A 63 9.39 -6.99 -4.50
N THR A 64 8.90 -5.75 -4.38
CA THR A 64 7.59 -5.40 -3.81
C THR A 64 6.40 -6.02 -4.54
N ARG A 65 6.54 -6.43 -5.80
CA ARG A 65 5.45 -7.07 -6.55
C ARG A 65 5.15 -8.48 -6.03
N TYR A 66 6.09 -9.09 -5.30
CA TYR A 66 6.00 -10.47 -4.81
C TYR A 66 5.84 -10.59 -3.31
N ASP A 67 5.62 -9.49 -2.59
CA ASP A 67 5.28 -9.53 -1.17
C ASP A 67 3.93 -10.24 -1.00
N GLN A 68 3.99 -11.56 -0.76
CA GLN A 68 2.86 -12.42 -0.39
C GLN A 68 2.45 -12.13 1.06
N THR A 69 2.25 -10.85 1.39
CA THR A 69 2.01 -10.47 2.77
C THR A 69 0.56 -10.77 3.16
N HIS A 70 0.41 -11.50 4.25
CA HIS A 70 -0.88 -11.86 4.82
C HIS A 70 -1.41 -10.71 5.66
N TRP A 71 -2.45 -10.03 5.16
CA TRP A 71 -3.09 -8.91 5.86
C TRP A 71 -4.51 -9.29 6.31
N PRO A 72 -4.91 -8.96 7.55
CA PRO A 72 -6.30 -9.13 7.98
C PRO A 72 -7.19 -8.07 7.33
N VAL A 73 -8.32 -8.49 6.78
CA VAL A 73 -9.34 -7.63 6.16
C VAL A 73 -10.66 -7.86 6.86
N CYS A 74 -11.39 -6.78 7.17
CA CYS A 74 -12.74 -6.88 7.71
C CYS A 74 -13.71 -7.47 6.68
N THR A 75 -14.42 -8.52 7.06
CA THR A 75 -15.39 -9.24 6.23
C THR A 75 -16.67 -9.51 7.00
N LYS A 76 -17.64 -10.14 6.33
CA LYS A 76 -18.83 -10.69 6.99
C LYS A 76 -18.41 -11.68 8.07
N ARG A 77 -19.18 -11.71 9.16
CA ARG A 77 -18.95 -12.59 10.30
C ARG A 77 -19.12 -14.06 9.90
N LEU A 78 -18.01 -14.80 9.86
CA LEU A 78 -17.95 -16.21 9.46
C LEU A 78 -17.23 -17.03 10.53
N SER A 79 -17.33 -18.36 10.47
CA SER A 79 -16.67 -19.22 11.45
C SER A 79 -15.15 -19.18 11.29
N CYS A 80 -14.42 -19.10 12.41
CA CYS A 80 -12.96 -19.15 12.41
C CYS A 80 -12.46 -20.53 11.96
N LYS A 81 -11.57 -20.62 10.96
CA LYS A 81 -11.09 -21.93 10.48
C LYS A 81 -10.19 -22.66 11.48
N HIS A 82 -9.47 -21.91 12.32
CA HIS A 82 -8.47 -22.47 13.24
C HIS A 82 -9.07 -23.06 14.51
N CYS A 83 -9.99 -22.32 15.16
CA CYS A 83 -10.49 -22.69 16.49
C CYS A 83 -11.99 -23.02 16.53
N ASN A 84 -12.61 -23.21 15.37
CA ASN A 84 -13.98 -23.72 15.28
C ASN A 84 -13.97 -25.24 15.43
N THR A 85 -14.64 -25.73 16.47
CA THR A 85 -14.77 -27.16 16.74
C THR A 85 -16.24 -27.56 16.77
N LYS A 86 -16.54 -28.86 16.66
CA LYS A 86 -17.93 -29.38 16.67
C LYS A 86 -18.73 -28.91 17.89
N ASN A 87 -18.08 -28.74 19.03
CA ASN A 87 -18.73 -28.36 20.30
C ASN A 87 -18.64 -26.86 20.61
N LYS A 88 -17.81 -26.09 19.90
CA LYS A 88 -17.65 -24.65 20.15
C LYS A 88 -17.47 -23.90 18.83
N ARG A 89 -18.54 -23.21 18.43
CA ARG A 89 -18.56 -22.39 17.23
C ARG A 89 -18.02 -20.99 17.51
N THR A 90 -16.85 -20.70 16.97
CA THR A 90 -16.21 -19.39 17.08
C THR A 90 -16.35 -18.64 15.76
N TYR A 91 -16.67 -17.35 15.86
CA TYR A 91 -16.88 -16.49 14.70
C TYR A 91 -15.85 -15.36 14.68
N SER A 92 -15.46 -14.94 13.48
CA SER A 92 -14.60 -13.78 13.25
C SER A 92 -15.18 -12.92 12.13
N SER A 93 -14.95 -11.63 12.24
CA SER A 93 -15.23 -10.65 11.18
C SER A 93 -13.96 -10.29 10.39
N PHE A 94 -12.90 -11.09 10.52
CA PHE A 94 -11.63 -10.88 9.83
C PHE A 94 -11.26 -12.11 8.99
N SER A 95 -10.75 -11.84 7.78
CA SER A 95 -10.16 -12.85 6.91
C SER A 95 -8.79 -12.43 6.39
N CYS A 96 -7.97 -13.41 6.00
CA CYS A 96 -6.69 -13.13 5.37
C CYS A 96 -6.91 -12.69 3.90
N SER A 97 -6.29 -11.56 3.53
CA SER A 97 -6.32 -11.01 2.16
C SER A 97 -5.81 -12.00 1.12
N PHE A 98 -4.82 -12.81 1.48
CA PHE A 98 -4.17 -13.77 0.60
C PHE A 98 -4.83 -15.15 0.66
N CYS A 99 -4.88 -15.78 1.85
CA CYS A 99 -5.42 -17.14 2.01
C CYS A 99 -6.95 -17.24 1.97
N LYS A 100 -7.67 -16.11 2.09
CA LYS A 100 -9.14 -16.07 2.15
C LYS A 100 -9.78 -16.91 3.28
N VAL A 101 -9.02 -17.22 4.32
CA VAL A 101 -9.51 -17.92 5.52
C VAL A 101 -9.98 -16.92 6.58
N ASN A 102 -11.08 -17.21 7.26
CA ASN A 102 -11.57 -16.40 8.38
C ASN A 102 -10.90 -16.85 9.67
N LEU A 103 -10.29 -15.91 10.39
CA LEU A 103 -9.47 -16.19 11.58
C LEU A 103 -9.76 -15.17 12.68
N CYS A 104 -9.78 -15.60 13.94
CA CYS A 104 -9.97 -14.70 15.08
C CYS A 104 -8.81 -13.71 15.19
N LEU A 105 -9.14 -12.44 15.40
CA LEU A 105 -8.19 -11.35 15.61
C LEU A 105 -8.64 -10.49 16.80
N ASN A 106 -8.57 -11.04 18.00
CA ASN A 106 -8.97 -10.38 19.25
C ASN A 106 -7.82 -10.38 20.25
N SER A 107 -7.88 -9.52 21.27
CA SER A 107 -6.87 -9.45 22.34
C SER A 107 -6.69 -10.77 23.10
N MET A 108 -7.78 -11.51 23.31
CA MET A 108 -7.74 -12.81 24.01
C MET A 108 -7.32 -13.99 23.13
N ARG A 109 -7.46 -13.86 21.81
CA ARG A 109 -7.24 -14.97 20.87
C ARG A 109 -6.90 -14.44 19.49
N ASN A 110 -5.70 -14.75 19.04
CA ASN A 110 -5.18 -14.33 17.74
C ASN A 110 -4.82 -15.55 16.88
N CYS A 111 -5.87 -16.18 16.31
CA CYS A 111 -5.69 -17.31 15.41
C CYS A 111 -5.05 -16.89 14.07
N PHE A 112 -5.06 -15.60 13.74
CA PHE A 112 -4.41 -15.08 12.53
C PHE A 112 -2.90 -15.33 12.58
N LEU A 113 -2.25 -14.96 13.70
CA LEU A 113 -0.82 -15.16 13.88
C LEU A 113 -0.45 -16.65 13.98
N GLU A 114 -1.22 -17.44 14.75
CA GLU A 114 -0.93 -18.87 14.92
C GLU A 114 -1.01 -19.62 13.58
N PHE A 115 -2.08 -19.41 12.82
CA PHE A 115 -2.28 -20.08 11.54
C PHE A 115 -1.16 -19.76 10.54
N HIS A 116 -0.72 -18.50 10.46
CA HIS A 116 0.33 -18.10 9.52
C HIS A 116 1.74 -18.50 9.97
N LYS A 117 2.00 -18.61 11.29
CA LYS A 117 3.24 -19.21 11.78
C LYS A 117 3.40 -20.69 11.40
N GLU A 118 2.30 -21.43 11.34
CA GLU A 118 2.32 -22.87 10.98
C GLU A 118 2.37 -23.10 9.46
N GLN A 119 1.80 -22.19 8.66
CA GLN A 119 1.70 -22.33 7.21
C GLN A 119 2.87 -21.71 6.44
N ASP A 120 3.54 -20.70 7.03
CA ASP A 120 4.62 -19.94 6.40
C ASP A 120 6.01 -20.29 6.99
N ALA A 121 6.11 -21.37 7.77
CA ALA A 121 7.35 -21.96 8.26
C ALA A 121 7.91 -23.00 7.26
#